data_AF-A0A9P6XPY8-F1
#
_entry.id   AF-A0A9P6XPY8-F1
#
_cell.length_a   1.000
_cell.length_b   1.000
_cell.length_c   1.000
_cell.angle_alpha   90.00
_cell.angle_beta   90.00
_cell.angle_gamma   90.00
#
_symmetry.space_group_name_H-M   'P 1'
#
loop_
_entity.id
_entity.type
_entity.pdbx_description
1 polymer ?
#
loop_
_entity_poly.entity_id
_entity_poly.type
_entity_poly.pdbx_seq_one_letter_code
_entity_poly.pdbx_strand_id
1 'polypeptide(L)'
;MVGPWQLPVADVAIPLADFDGVSGEAMSIGERTPLALLDAAASARMAVGEALTNLCAAPVDALDEIKLSANWMAAAGHPGEDALLYDAVKAVGMELRSGTTRAKHTRACRRCRW
;
A
#
# COMPACT_ATOMS: atom_id res chain seq x y z
N MET A 1 -7.21 7.99 17.24
CA MET A 1 -6.96 7.66 18.66
C MET A 1 -7.90 6.55 19.08
N VAL A 2 -7.46 5.63 19.94
CA VAL A 2 -8.22 4.43 20.32
C VAL A 2 -8.52 4.43 21.82
N GLY A 3 -9.75 4.05 22.16
CA GLY A 3 -10.18 3.76 23.52
C GLY A 3 -10.26 4.98 24.47
N PRO A 4 -10.59 4.74 25.75
CA PRO A 4 -10.78 5.80 26.75
C PRO A 4 -9.54 6.67 26.98
N TRP A 5 -8.35 6.11 26.78
CA TRP A 5 -7.07 6.81 26.96
C TRP A 5 -6.55 7.48 25.69
N GLN A 6 -7.29 7.43 24.59
CA GLN A 6 -6.93 8.10 23.35
C GLN A 6 -5.52 7.72 22.88
N LEU A 7 -5.19 6.42 22.82
CA LEU A 7 -3.85 6.01 22.40
C LEU A 7 -3.72 6.12 20.86
N PRO A 8 -2.60 6.65 20.33
CA PRO A 8 -2.37 6.81 18.89
C PRO A 8 -1.89 5.50 18.24
N VAL A 9 -2.66 4.42 18.40
CA VAL A 9 -2.28 3.06 18.00
C VAL A 9 -3.30 2.43 17.05
N ALA A 10 -4.03 3.25 16.29
CA ALA A 10 -4.96 2.74 15.28
C ALA A 10 -4.18 2.37 14.01
N ASP A 11 -4.36 1.14 13.52
CA ASP A 11 -3.69 0.64 12.32
C ASP A 11 -4.32 1.20 11.01
N VAL A 12 -5.61 1.54 11.07
CA VAL A 12 -6.40 1.99 9.92
C VAL A 12 -7.23 3.23 10.25
N ALA A 13 -7.36 4.13 9.27
CA ALA A 13 -8.28 5.26 9.32
C ALA A 13 -9.55 4.97 8.52
N ILE A 14 -10.71 5.31 9.08
CA ILE A 14 -12.03 5.05 8.47
C ILE A 14 -12.89 6.32 8.50
N PRO A 15 -12.86 7.15 7.44
CA PRO A 15 -13.83 8.24 7.26
C PRO A 15 -15.18 7.73 6.75
N LEU A 16 -16.27 8.34 7.21
CA LEU A 16 -17.61 8.17 6.64
C LEU A 16 -17.76 8.97 5.34
N ALA A 17 -18.55 8.45 4.41
CA ALA A 17 -18.85 9.13 3.14
C ALA A 17 -19.82 10.30 3.31
N ASP A 18 -20.73 10.22 4.28
CA ASP A 18 -21.73 11.22 4.60
C ASP A 18 -22.11 11.19 6.11
N PHE A 19 -23.09 12.01 6.52
CA PHE A 19 -23.50 12.14 7.92
C PHE A 19 -24.63 11.18 8.33
N ASP A 20 -25.33 10.56 7.38
CA ASP A 20 -26.56 9.79 7.63
C ASP A 20 -26.36 8.28 7.46
N GLY A 21 -25.43 7.87 6.60
CA GLY A 21 -25.08 6.51 6.25
C GLY A 21 -23.90 5.96 7.04
N VAL A 22 -23.64 4.67 6.80
CA VAL A 22 -22.53 3.91 7.44
C VAL A 22 -21.45 3.48 6.44
N SER A 23 -21.59 3.87 5.17
CA SER A 23 -20.56 3.65 4.15
C SER A 23 -19.41 4.64 4.30
N GLY A 24 -18.21 4.24 3.90
CA GLY A 24 -17.02 5.06 4.02
C GLY A 24 -15.84 4.55 3.22
N GLU A 25 -14.67 5.09 3.52
CA GLU A 25 -13.40 4.67 2.94
C GLU A 25 -12.49 4.11 4.04
N ALA A 26 -11.47 3.34 3.67
CA ALA A 26 -10.46 2.85 4.61
C ALA A 26 -9.06 3.15 4.06
N MET A 27 -8.18 3.64 4.93
CA MET A 27 -6.81 4.02 4.56
C MET A 27 -5.81 3.43 5.56
N SER A 28 -4.77 2.79 5.03
CA SER A 28 -3.61 2.33 5.79
C SER A 28 -2.32 2.69 5.06
N ILE A 29 -1.20 2.55 5.75
CA ILE A 29 0.14 2.71 5.21
C ILE A 29 0.95 1.48 5.61
N GLY A 30 1.92 1.09 4.78
CA GLY A 30 2.93 0.11 5.12
C GLY A 30 4.28 0.52 4.56
N GLU A 31 5.34 0.38 5.37
CA GLU A 31 6.71 0.65 4.94
C GLU A 31 7.72 -0.28 5.62
N ARG A 32 8.81 -0.59 4.92
CA ARG A 32 9.93 -1.32 5.52
C ARG A 32 11.28 -0.91 4.96
N THR A 33 11.49 0.40 4.81
CA THR A 33 12.69 1.00 4.18
C THR A 33 14.03 0.41 4.66
N PRO A 34 14.28 0.17 5.97
CA PRO A 34 15.55 -0.40 6.42
C PRO A 34 15.85 -1.80 5.87
N LEU A 35 14.83 -2.59 5.51
CA LEU A 35 15.00 -3.90 4.90
C LEU A 35 15.61 -3.82 3.50
N ALA A 36 15.48 -2.68 2.81
CA ALA A 36 16.01 -2.49 1.47
C ALA A 36 17.55 -2.55 1.41
N LEU A 37 18.22 -2.29 2.53
CA LEU A 37 19.68 -2.44 2.66
C LEU A 37 20.14 -3.91 2.55
N LEU A 38 19.24 -4.86 2.82
CA LEU A 38 19.50 -6.30 2.74
C LEU A 38 18.85 -6.91 1.49
N ASP A 39 17.60 -6.56 1.23
CA ASP A 39 16.82 -7.03 0.09
C ASP A 39 15.72 -6.01 -0.27
N ALA A 40 15.93 -5.28 -1.36
CA ALA A 40 14.99 -4.27 -1.86
C ALA A 40 13.65 -4.88 -2.32
N ALA A 41 13.66 -6.07 -2.91
CA ALA A 41 12.45 -6.76 -3.33
C ALA A 41 11.63 -7.24 -2.12
N ALA A 42 12.29 -7.75 -1.07
CA ALA A 42 11.62 -8.11 0.17
C ALA A 42 11.05 -6.89 0.89
N SER A 43 11.78 -5.76 0.92
CA SER A 43 11.28 -4.49 1.45
C SER A 43 9.96 -4.07 0.80
N ALA A 44 9.90 -4.09 -0.54
CA ALA A 44 8.70 -3.73 -1.27
C ALA A 44 7.52 -4.69 -1.00
N ARG A 45 7.77 -6.01 -0.94
CA ARG A 45 6.73 -7.00 -0.56
C ARG A 45 6.23 -6.80 0.85
N MET A 46 7.11 -6.51 1.80
CA MET A 46 6.76 -6.24 3.19
C MET A 46 5.93 -4.97 3.34
N ALA A 47 6.24 -3.91 2.58
CA ALA A 47 5.45 -2.68 2.57
C ALA A 47 4.00 -2.93 2.13
N VAL A 48 3.80 -3.70 1.05
CA VAL A 48 2.45 -4.12 0.60
C VAL A 48 1.78 -5.00 1.65
N GLY A 49 2.51 -5.97 2.22
CA GLY A 49 2.00 -6.86 3.26
C GLY A 49 1.52 -6.09 4.49
N GLU A 50 2.32 -5.15 5.00
CA GLU A 50 1.97 -4.32 6.15
C GLU A 50 0.74 -3.45 5.88
N ALA A 51 0.66 -2.82 4.70
CA ALA A 51 -0.52 -2.03 4.33
C ALA A 51 -1.80 -2.88 4.34
N LEU A 52 -1.73 -4.11 3.81
CA LEU A 52 -2.85 -5.04 3.79
C LEU A 52 -3.20 -5.54 5.20
N THR A 53 -2.21 -5.91 6.01
CA THR A 53 -2.48 -6.37 7.39
C THR A 53 -3.06 -5.27 8.27
N ASN A 54 -2.63 -4.02 8.07
CA ASN A 54 -3.23 -2.87 8.74
C ASN A 54 -4.69 -2.65 8.32
N LEU A 55 -5.03 -2.90 7.05
CA LEU A 55 -6.41 -2.84 6.55
C LEU A 55 -7.31 -3.97 7.06
N CYS A 56 -6.77 -5.09 7.55
CA CYS A 56 -7.59 -6.25 7.95
C CYS A 56 -8.59 -5.94 9.08
N ALA A 57 -8.38 -4.87 9.85
CA ALA A 57 -9.33 -4.42 10.87
C ALA A 57 -10.53 -3.62 10.33
N ALA A 58 -10.52 -3.23 9.04
CA ALA A 58 -11.59 -2.48 8.39
C ALA A 58 -12.58 -3.40 7.66
N PRO A 59 -13.86 -3.00 7.54
CA PRO A 59 -14.90 -3.76 6.84
C PRO A 59 -14.75 -3.61 5.32
N VAL A 60 -13.70 -4.23 4.75
CA VAL A 60 -13.48 -4.32 3.29
C VAL A 60 -13.86 -5.72 2.84
N ASP A 61 -14.83 -5.84 1.95
CA ASP A 61 -15.43 -7.12 1.57
C ASP A 61 -14.50 -7.98 0.70
N ALA A 62 -13.73 -7.37 -0.20
CA ALA A 62 -12.87 -8.06 -1.13
C ALA A 62 -11.55 -7.32 -1.41
N LEU A 63 -10.50 -8.09 -1.70
CA LEU A 63 -9.15 -7.53 -1.98
C LEU A 63 -9.09 -6.70 -3.27
N ASP A 64 -9.97 -6.92 -4.24
CA ASP A 64 -9.98 -6.19 -5.51
C ASP A 64 -10.56 -4.78 -5.40
N GLU A 65 -11.26 -4.47 -4.31
CA GLU A 65 -11.68 -3.12 -3.94
C GLU A 65 -10.50 -2.25 -3.48
N ILE A 66 -9.46 -2.87 -2.93
CA ILE A 66 -8.26 -2.17 -2.44
C ILE A 66 -7.47 -1.58 -3.61
N LYS A 67 -7.16 -0.29 -3.53
CA LYS A 67 -6.27 0.42 -4.46
C LYS A 67 -5.02 0.86 -3.72
N LEU A 68 -3.87 0.46 -4.22
CA LEU A 68 -2.57 0.80 -3.64
C LEU A 68 -1.96 1.99 -4.38
N SER A 69 -1.42 2.94 -3.61
CA SER A 69 -0.53 3.99 -4.13
C SER A 69 0.89 3.63 -3.72
N ALA A 70 1.74 3.31 -4.70
CA ALA A 70 3.15 3.05 -4.47
C ALA A 70 3.96 4.33 -4.69
N ASN A 71 4.60 4.83 -3.63
CA ASN A 71 5.49 5.98 -3.69
C ASN A 71 6.94 5.51 -3.51
N TRP A 72 7.79 5.76 -4.52
CA TRP A 72 9.13 5.18 -4.61
C TRP A 72 10.19 6.22 -4.27
N MET A 73 10.94 6.00 -3.19
CA MET A 73 12.09 6.83 -2.83
C MET A 73 13.38 6.03 -2.98
N ALA A 74 14.31 6.56 -3.77
CA ALA A 74 15.63 5.99 -3.98
C ALA A 74 16.64 7.10 -4.24
N ALA A 75 17.90 6.88 -3.86
CA ALA A 75 19.01 7.77 -4.20
C ALA A 75 19.49 7.48 -5.63
N ALA A 76 18.75 7.96 -6.63
CA ALA A 76 19.04 7.69 -8.04
C ALA A 76 20.48 8.07 -8.42
N GLY A 77 21.17 7.16 -9.11
CA GLY A 77 22.58 7.31 -9.50
C GLY A 77 23.60 6.96 -8.41
N HIS A 78 23.17 6.64 -7.18
CA HIS A 78 24.05 6.01 -6.20
C HIS A 78 24.34 4.57 -6.65
N PRO A 79 25.59 4.07 -6.53
CA PRO A 79 25.95 2.73 -6.99
C PRO A 79 25.01 1.65 -6.44
N GLY A 80 24.36 0.90 -7.34
CA GLY A 80 23.46 -0.21 -7.01
C GLY A 80 21.98 0.16 -6.82
N GLU A 81 21.67 1.40 -6.42
CA GLU A 81 20.30 1.79 -6.04
C GLU A 81 19.30 1.73 -7.21
N ASP A 82 19.73 2.06 -8.43
CA ASP A 82 18.86 2.01 -9.60
C ASP A 82 18.40 0.58 -9.93
N ALA A 83 19.30 -0.40 -9.78
CA ALA A 83 19.00 -1.82 -9.99
C ALA A 83 18.09 -2.35 -8.87
N LEU A 84 18.38 -1.99 -7.62
CA LEU A 84 17.56 -2.35 -6.47
C LEU A 84 16.14 -1.77 -6.56
N LEU A 85 16.00 -0.52 -7.03
CA LEU A 85 14.71 0.10 -7.30
C LEU A 85 13.95 -0.67 -8.37
N TYR A 86 14.61 -1.06 -9.46
CA TYR A 86 13.99 -1.87 -10.50
C TYR A 86 13.49 -3.21 -9.97
N ASP A 87 14.30 -3.92 -9.18
CA ASP A 87 13.94 -5.20 -8.57
C ASP A 87 12.77 -5.06 -7.60
N ALA A 88 12.74 -3.99 -6.80
CA ALA A 88 11.63 -3.67 -5.91
C ALA A 88 10.31 -3.43 -6.66
N VAL A 89 10.34 -2.62 -7.74
CA VAL A 89 9.18 -2.35 -8.60
C VAL A 89 8.72 -3.63 -9.29
N LYS A 90 9.64 -4.44 -9.80
CA LYS A 90 9.33 -5.71 -10.47
C LYS A 90 8.67 -6.70 -9.52
N ALA A 91 9.18 -6.83 -8.30
CA ALA A 91 8.63 -7.74 -7.30
C ALA A 91 7.15 -7.45 -6.98
N VAL A 92 6.78 -6.16 -6.85
CA VAL A 92 5.39 -5.77 -6.56
C VAL A 92 4.53 -5.75 -7.84
N GLY A 93 5.04 -5.17 -8.93
CA GLY A 93 4.26 -4.94 -10.15
C GLY A 93 4.05 -6.18 -11.02
N MET A 94 4.99 -7.13 -11.00
CA MET A 94 4.97 -8.30 -11.88
C MET A 94 4.81 -9.61 -11.13
N GLU A 95 5.48 -9.79 -10.00
CA GLU A 95 5.56 -11.08 -9.31
C GLU A 95 4.43 -11.28 -8.28
N LEU A 96 4.06 -10.23 -7.55
CA LEU A 96 3.01 -10.29 -6.53
C LEU A 96 1.59 -10.42 -7.13
N ARG A 97 1.45 -10.28 -8.44
CA ARG A 97 0.17 -10.38 -9.16
C ARG A 97 -0.26 -11.84 -9.29
N SER A 98 -0.80 -12.42 -8.22
CA SER A 98 -1.51 -13.70 -8.26
C SER A 98 -2.95 -13.53 -7.74
N GLY A 99 -3.94 -13.71 -8.63
CA GLY A 99 -5.37 -13.67 -8.28
C GLY A 99 -6.20 -12.65 -9.05
N THR A 100 -6.85 -13.10 -10.12
CA THR A 100 -8.17 -12.64 -10.60
C THR A 100 -8.50 -11.13 -10.56
N THR A 101 -7.81 -10.31 -11.37
CA THR A 101 -8.46 -9.09 -11.90
C THR A 101 -8.14 -8.95 -13.38
N ARG A 102 -9.12 -9.33 -14.20
CA ARG A 102 -9.22 -8.88 -15.59
C ARG A 102 -9.15 -7.35 -15.54
N ALA A 103 -8.19 -6.76 -16.24
CA ALA A 103 -8.11 -5.34 -16.48
C ALA A 103 -9.42 -4.87 -17.14
N LYS A 104 -10.39 -4.45 -16.33
CA LYS A 104 -11.57 -3.71 -16.75
C LYS A 104 -11.66 -2.52 -15.82
N HIS A 105 -11.26 -1.36 -16.34
CA HIS A 105 -11.21 -0.06 -15.67
C HIS A 105 -9.97 0.23 -14.81
N THR A 106 -8.79 0.15 -15.42
CA THR A 106 -7.83 1.25 -15.26
C THR A 106 -8.40 2.50 -15.93
N ARG A 107 -9.40 3.15 -15.29
CA ARG A 107 -9.47 4.61 -15.41
C ARG A 107 -8.22 5.09 -14.71
N ALA A 108 -7.17 5.31 -15.49
CA ALA A 108 -5.98 5.99 -15.04
C ALA A 108 -6.45 7.21 -14.25
N CYS A 109 -6.26 7.18 -12.93
CA CYS A 109 -6.27 8.39 -12.13
C CYS A 109 -5.18 9.27 -12.77
N ARG A 110 -5.59 10.25 -13.59
CA ARG A 110 -4.69 11.15 -14.31
C ARG A 110 -3.81 11.99 -13.36
N ARG A 111 -3.93 11.79 -12.04
CA ARG A 111 -3.29 12.55 -10.98
C ARG A 111 -2.06 11.85 -10.36
N CYS A 112 -1.80 10.59 -10.71
CA CYS A 112 -0.66 9.80 -10.20
C CYS A 112 0.28 9.36 -11.34
N ARG A 113 0.66 10.30 -12.22
CA ARG A 113 1.84 10.12 -13.09
C ARG A 113 3.04 10.75 -12.39
N TRP A 114 3.75 9.95 -11.62
CA TRP A 114 5.20 9.99 -11.45
C TRP A 114 5.65 8.55 -11.21
#